data_AF-A0A7J6QR29-F1
#
_entry.id   AF-A0A7J6QR29-F1
#
_cell.length_a   1.000
_cell.length_b   1.000
_cell.length_c   1.000
_cell.angle_alpha   90.00
_cell.angle_beta   90.00
_cell.angle_gamma   90.00
#
_symmetry.space_group_name_H-M   'P 1'
#
loop_
_entity.id
_entity.type
_entity.pdbx_description
1 polymer ?
#
loop_
_entity_poly.entity_id
_entity_poly.type
_entity_poly.pdbx_seq_one_letter_code
_entity_poly.pdbx_strand_id
1 'polypeptide(L)'
;IVTFIGTLEDPSVGVSLATAIAVHNIPEGIAVASPVLKATGSKKQALFWTLVSALAEPLGGILAWLILGDIINDITIAVMFALTAGVMAYIAIIKLQFSASHFDPTNRWAGGGFLLGTAVMAV
;
A
#
# COMPACT_ATOMS: atom_id res chain seq x y z
N ILE A 1 2.08 8.80 3.69
CA ILE A 1 3.25 9.22 4.53
C ILE A 1 4.52 9.30 3.69
N VAL A 2 4.98 8.19 3.10
CA VAL A 2 6.25 8.14 2.34
C VAL A 2 6.26 9.09 1.14
N THR A 3 5.18 9.17 0.35
CA THR A 3 5.07 10.16 -0.73
C THR A 3 5.20 11.60 -0.25
N PHE A 4 4.59 11.94 0.89
CA PHE A 4 4.67 13.28 1.46
C PHE A 4 6.10 13.63 1.88
N ILE A 5 6.72 12.74 2.67
CA ILE A 5 8.09 12.92 3.14
C ILE A 5 9.07 12.97 1.96
N GLY A 6 8.93 12.08 0.98
CA GLY A 6 9.77 12.06 -0.22
C GLY A 6 9.61 13.32 -1.07
N THR A 7 8.41 13.91 -1.13
CA THR A 7 8.16 15.17 -1.84
C THR A 7 8.85 16.36 -1.17
N LEU A 8 8.97 16.36 0.16
CA LEU A 8 9.67 17.42 0.89
C LEU A 8 11.18 17.40 0.68
N GLU A 9 11.76 16.21 0.51
CA GLU A 9 13.17 16.03 0.13
C GLU A 9 13.42 16.44 -1.32
N ASP A 10 12.69 15.81 -2.25
CA ASP A 10 12.77 16.09 -3.68
C ASP A 10 11.40 15.85 -4.34
N PRO A 11 10.76 16.88 -4.93
CA PRO A 11 9.49 16.73 -5.62
C PRO A 11 9.49 15.62 -6.69
N SER A 12 10.62 15.34 -7.35
CA SER A 12 10.75 14.27 -8.34
C SER A 12 10.62 12.88 -7.71
N VAL A 13 11.22 12.67 -6.53
CA VAL A 13 11.06 11.46 -5.71
C VAL A 13 9.61 11.33 -5.24
N GLY A 14 9.02 12.45 -4.82
CA GLY A 14 7.59 12.54 -4.48
C GLY A 14 6.66 12.04 -5.58
N VAL A 15 6.83 12.54 -6.81
CA VAL A 15 6.02 12.14 -7.98
C VAL A 15 6.21 10.67 -8.33
N SER A 16 7.45 10.17 -8.28
CA SER A 16 7.75 8.76 -8.51
C SER A 16 7.03 7.86 -7.49
N LEU A 17 7.17 8.18 -6.19
CA LEU A 17 6.50 7.46 -5.12
C LEU A 17 4.97 7.55 -5.22
N ALA A 18 4.42 8.73 -5.52
CA ALA A 18 2.98 8.91 -5.71
C ALA A 18 2.43 8.00 -6.82
N THR A 19 3.17 7.88 -7.92
CA THR A 19 2.79 7.04 -9.06
C THR A 19 2.83 5.56 -8.68
N ALA A 20 3.91 5.12 -8.01
CA ALA A 20 4.02 3.74 -7.52
C ALA A 20 2.88 3.37 -6.55
N ILE A 21 2.56 4.28 -5.62
CA ILE A 21 1.44 4.09 -4.68
C ILE A 21 0.09 4.06 -5.42
N ALA A 22 -0.13 4.94 -6.40
CA ALA A 22 -1.36 4.90 -7.18
C ALA A 22 -1.56 3.55 -7.88
N VAL A 23 -0.49 2.96 -8.43
CA VAL A 23 -0.53 1.65 -9.09
C VAL A 23 -0.81 0.52 -8.09
N HIS A 24 -0.17 0.50 -6.92
CA HIS A 24 -0.40 -0.57 -5.93
C HIS A 24 -1.80 -0.55 -5.30
N ASN A 25 -2.47 0.62 -5.33
CA ASN A 25 -3.77 0.79 -4.70
C ASN A 25 -4.89 0.14 -5.51
N ILE A 26 -4.65 -0.13 -6.79
CA ILE A 26 -5.61 -0.84 -7.65
C ILE A 26 -5.76 -2.30 -7.16
N PRO A 27 -4.68 -3.12 -7.07
CA PRO A 27 -4.75 -4.44 -6.45
C PRO A 27 -5.28 -4.42 -5.01
N GLU A 28 -4.83 -3.48 -4.17
CA GLU A 28 -5.27 -3.41 -2.77
C GLU A 28 -6.77 -3.12 -2.67
N GLY A 29 -7.28 -2.16 -3.46
CA GLY A 29 -8.69 -1.83 -3.50
C GLY A 29 -9.56 -3.01 -3.92
N ILE A 30 -9.10 -3.83 -4.87
CA ILE A 30 -9.75 -5.08 -5.28
C ILE A 30 -9.72 -6.10 -4.14
N ALA A 31 -8.58 -6.23 -3.45
CA ALA A 31 -8.42 -7.13 -2.31
C ALA A 31 -9.34 -6.76 -1.13
N VAL A 32 -9.63 -5.47 -0.91
CA VAL A 32 -10.61 -4.99 0.08
C VAL A 32 -12.05 -5.19 -0.40
N ALA A 33 -12.35 -4.87 -1.67
CA ALA A 33 -13.70 -4.95 -2.22
C ALA A 33 -14.23 -6.40 -2.29
N SER A 34 -13.36 -7.35 -2.66
CA SER A 34 -13.73 -8.75 -2.92
C SER A 34 -14.38 -9.47 -1.72
N PRO A 35 -13.79 -9.48 -0.51
CA PRO A 35 -14.40 -10.13 0.65
C PRO A 35 -15.69 -9.41 1.10
N VAL A 36 -15.74 -8.08 1.03
CA VAL A 36 -16.95 -7.30 1.35
C VAL A 36 -18.08 -7.67 0.40
N LEU A 37 -17.80 -7.71 -0.91
CA LEU A 37 -18.79 -8.10 -1.91
C LEU A 37 -19.26 -9.54 -1.70
N LYS A 38 -18.33 -10.47 -1.38
CA LYS A 38 -18.66 -11.87 -1.10
C LYS A 38 -19.53 -12.03 0.15
N ALA A 39 -19.26 -11.25 1.20
CA ALA A 39 -19.99 -11.34 2.47
C ALA A 39 -21.37 -10.65 2.43
N THR A 40 -21.49 -9.54 1.70
CA THR A 40 -22.68 -8.66 1.75
C THR A 40 -23.54 -8.71 0.49
N GLY A 41 -22.98 -9.18 -0.64
CA GLY A 41 -23.62 -9.12 -1.96
C GLY A 41 -23.75 -7.69 -2.53
N SER A 42 -23.33 -6.65 -1.81
CA SER A 42 -23.59 -5.25 -2.17
C SER A 42 -22.35 -4.58 -2.78
N LYS A 43 -22.43 -4.25 -4.08
CA LYS A 43 -21.40 -3.46 -4.78
C LYS A 43 -21.21 -2.08 -4.16
N LYS A 44 -22.29 -1.46 -3.65
CA LYS A 44 -22.21 -0.14 -3.00
C LYS A 44 -21.41 -0.20 -1.70
N GLN A 45 -21.61 -1.25 -0.91
CA GLN A 45 -20.83 -1.43 0.33
C GLN A 45 -19.37 -1.76 0.02
N ALA A 46 -19.11 -2.62 -0.97
CA ALA A 46 -17.74 -2.91 -1.40
C ALA A 46 -17.01 -1.63 -1.85
N LEU A 47 -17.65 -0.81 -2.70
CA LEU A 47 -17.09 0.46 -3.12
C LEU A 47 -16.87 1.44 -1.96
N PHE A 48 -17.85 1.55 -1.05
CA PHE A 48 -17.75 2.44 0.10
C PHE A 48 -16.55 2.07 0.99
N TRP A 49 -16.37 0.80 1.33
CA TRP A 49 -15.26 0.36 2.18
C TRP A 49 -13.90 0.49 1.47
N THR A 50 -13.83 0.23 0.16
CA THR A 50 -12.61 0.49 -0.62
C THR A 50 -12.26 1.97 -0.66
N LEU A 51 -13.24 2.88 -0.81
CA LEU A 51 -13.00 4.33 -0.76
C LEU A 51 -12.54 4.79 0.62
N VAL A 52 -13.13 4.27 1.69
CA VAL A 52 -12.70 4.57 3.06
C VAL A 52 -11.24 4.12 3.26
N SER A 53 -10.86 2.95 2.76
CA SER A 53 -9.47 2.49 2.77
C SER A 53 -8.54 3.42 1.98
N ALA A 54 -8.94 3.80 0.77
CA ALA A 54 -8.15 4.68 -0.09
C ALA A 54 -7.93 6.08 0.52
N LEU A 55 -8.86 6.58 1.33
CA LEU A 55 -8.70 7.86 2.04
C LEU A 55 -7.70 7.78 3.20
N ALA A 56 -7.37 6.59 3.70
CA ALA A 56 -6.44 6.44 4.82
C ALA A 56 -5.02 6.92 4.46
N GLU A 57 -4.57 6.73 3.22
CA GLU A 57 -3.25 7.16 2.78
C GLU A 57 -3.03 8.68 2.72
N PRO A 58 -3.91 9.48 2.06
CA PRO A 58 -3.78 10.93 2.07
C PRO A 58 -3.97 11.49 3.48
N LEU A 59 -4.89 10.93 4.28
CA LEU A 59 -5.03 11.31 5.69
C LEU A 59 -3.75 11.02 6.47
N GLY A 60 -3.12 9.87 6.27
CA GLY A 60 -1.82 9.55 6.87
C GLY A 60 -0.74 10.55 6.46
N GLY A 61 -0.71 10.99 5.20
CA GLY A 61 0.18 12.06 4.73
C GLY A 61 -0.04 13.39 5.45
N ILE A 62 -1.29 13.81 5.59
CA ILE A 62 -1.67 15.04 6.31
C ILE A 62 -1.30 14.94 7.79
N LEU A 63 -1.58 13.80 8.43
CA LEU A 63 -1.22 13.57 9.83
C LEU A 63 0.30 13.57 10.02
N ALA A 64 1.06 12.98 9.10
CA ALA A 64 2.51 13.04 9.12
C ALA A 64 3.00 14.49 9.00
N TRP A 65 2.41 15.31 8.13
CA TRP A 65 2.75 16.73 8.04
C TRP A 65 2.48 17.48 9.35
N LEU A 66 1.29 17.31 9.93
CA LEU A 66 0.89 18.01 11.16
C LEU A 66 1.74 17.63 12.38
N ILE A 67 2.18 16.38 12.47
CA ILE A 67 2.90 15.86 13.63
C ILE A 67 4.42 16.02 13.46
N LEU A 68 4.92 15.73 12.25
CA LEU A 68 6.35 15.63 12.00
C LEU A 68 6.94 16.85 11.32
N GLY A 69 6.13 17.75 10.73
CA GLY A 69 6.58 18.84 9.86
C GLY A 69 7.77 19.65 10.39
N ASP A 70 7.75 20.01 11.67
CA ASP A 70 8.80 20.81 12.32
C ASP A 70 10.04 20.00 12.72
N ILE A 71 9.97 18.66 12.71
CA ILE A 71 11.04 17.74 13.12
C ILE A 71 11.53 16.85 11.97
N ILE A 72 11.19 17.21 10.73
CA ILE A 72 11.69 16.50 9.54
C ILE A 72 13.18 16.77 9.40
N ASN A 73 13.96 15.69 9.45
CA ASN A 73 15.38 15.63 9.17
C ASN A 73 15.71 14.20 8.67
N ASP A 74 16.93 13.97 8.21
CA ASP A 74 17.38 12.69 7.65
C ASP A 74 17.05 11.48 8.54
N ILE A 75 17.16 11.63 9.86
CA ILE A 75 16.86 10.55 10.82
C ILE A 75 15.36 10.27 10.85
N THR A 76 14.53 11.31 10.98
CA THR A 76 13.06 11.16 10.97
C THR A 76 12.59 10.52 9.67
N ILE A 77 13.17 10.92 8.53
CA ILE A 77 12.87 10.36 7.21
C ILE A 77 13.24 8.88 7.16
N ALA A 78 14.47 8.53 7.55
CA ALA A 78 14.95 7.15 7.58
C ALA A 78 14.08 6.25 8.45
N VAL A 79 13.69 6.72 9.65
CA VAL A 79 12.80 5.99 10.55
C VAL A 79 11.42 5.78 9.92
N MET A 80 10.84 6.81 9.29
CA MET A 80 9.52 6.71 8.67
C MET A 80 9.52 5.79 7.44
N PHE A 81 10.58 5.82 6.64
CA PHE A 81 10.77 4.89 5.52
C PHE A 81 10.92 3.45 6.02
N ALA A 82 11.77 3.22 7.02
CA ALA A 82 11.97 1.89 7.60
C ALA A 82 10.67 1.33 8.21
N LEU A 83 9.94 2.15 8.97
CA LEU A 83 8.66 1.76 9.56
C LEU A 83 7.63 1.41 8.49
N THR A 84 7.48 2.27 7.48
CA THR A 84 6.53 2.03 6.38
C THR A 84 6.90 0.77 5.60
N ALA A 85 8.18 0.60 5.26
CA ALA A 85 8.68 -0.59 4.57
C ALA A 85 8.39 -1.87 5.38
N GLY A 86 8.61 -1.85 6.69
CA GLY A 86 8.32 -2.98 7.57
C GLY A 86 6.84 -3.34 7.61
N VAL A 87 5.95 -2.34 7.75
CA VAL A 87 4.49 -2.56 7.74
C VAL A 87 4.04 -3.12 6.38
N MET A 88 4.50 -2.54 5.28
CA MET A 88 4.16 -3.00 3.93
C MET A 88 4.69 -4.39 3.65
N ALA A 89 5.91 -4.73 4.09
CA ALA A 89 6.47 -6.08 3.96
C ALA A 89 5.65 -7.10 4.74
N TYR A 90 5.23 -6.77 5.98
CA TYR A 90 4.36 -7.64 6.77
C TYR A 90 3.02 -7.88 6.07
N ILE A 91 2.38 -6.82 5.56
CA ILE A 91 1.11 -6.95 4.83
C ILE A 91 1.31 -7.77 3.55
N ALA A 92 2.31 -7.44 2.72
CA ALA A 92 2.53 -8.09 1.44
C ALA A 92 2.91 -9.57 1.59
N ILE A 93 3.87 -9.89 2.47
CA ILE A 93 4.40 -11.25 2.59
C ILE A 93 3.52 -12.08 3.52
N ILE A 94 3.29 -11.59 4.74
CA ILE A 94 2.65 -12.40 5.78
C ILE A 94 1.14 -12.46 5.58
N LYS A 95 0.50 -11.34 5.25
CA LYS A 95 -0.96 -11.31 5.10
C LYS A 95 -1.39 -11.71 3.70
N LEU A 96 -0.85 -11.10 2.65
CA LEU A 96 -1.31 -11.34 1.28
C LEU A 96 -0.71 -12.61 0.69
N GLN A 97 0.62 -12.70 0.59
CA GLN A 97 1.26 -13.81 -0.10
C GLN A 97 0.99 -15.16 0.58
N PHE A 98 1.15 -15.27 1.90
CA PHE A 98 0.84 -16.53 2.57
C PHE A 98 -0.65 -16.88 2.52
N SER A 99 -1.56 -15.90 2.52
CA SER A 99 -2.98 -16.19 2.30
C SER A 99 -3.24 -16.66 0.86
N ALA A 100 -2.57 -16.08 -0.13
CA ALA A 100 -2.64 -16.53 -1.52
C ALA A 100 -2.14 -17.99 -1.65
N SER A 101 -1.02 -18.33 -1.02
CA SER A 101 -0.51 -19.71 -0.97
C SER A 101 -1.45 -20.68 -0.23
N HIS A 102 -2.22 -20.20 0.75
CA HIS A 102 -3.26 -21.02 1.38
C HIS A 102 -4.40 -21.37 0.40
N PHE A 103 -4.77 -20.45 -0.50
CA PHE A 103 -5.75 -20.69 -1.56
C PHE A 103 -5.17 -21.42 -2.78
N ASP A 104 -3.85 -21.48 -2.93
CA ASP A 104 -3.14 -22.23 -3.98
C ASP A 104 -2.04 -23.13 -3.37
N PRO A 105 -2.41 -24.29 -2.78
CA PRO A 105 -1.47 -25.18 -2.10
C PRO A 105 -0.39 -25.76 -3.01
N THR A 106 -0.68 -25.85 -4.32
CA THR A 106 0.27 -26.30 -5.34
C THR A 106 1.25 -25.21 -5.79
N ASN A 107 1.07 -23.97 -5.33
CA ASN A 107 1.84 -22.79 -5.69
C ASN A 107 1.95 -22.58 -7.22
N ARG A 108 0.89 -22.92 -7.97
CA ARG A 108 0.87 -22.79 -9.43
C ARG A 108 0.71 -21.34 -9.89
N TRP A 109 0.05 -20.51 -9.08
CA TRP A 109 -0.34 -19.14 -9.38
C TRP A 109 0.21 -18.14 -8.35
N ALA A 110 0.19 -18.47 -7.05
CA ALA A 110 0.56 -17.53 -5.99
C ALA A 110 2.01 -17.05 -6.09
N GLY A 111 2.97 -17.96 -6.28
CA GLY A 111 4.38 -17.61 -6.45
C GLY A 111 4.65 -16.79 -7.72
N GLY A 112 4.09 -17.23 -8.85
CA GLY A 112 4.24 -16.51 -10.13
C GLY A 112 3.60 -15.12 -10.10
N GLY A 113 2.43 -14.98 -9.49
CA GLY A 113 1.73 -13.71 -9.32
C GLY A 113 2.50 -12.71 -8.45
N PHE A 114 3.12 -13.18 -7.35
CA PHE A 114 3.98 -12.35 -6.52
C PHE A 114 5.21 -11.83 -7.28
N LEU A 115 5.89 -12.71 -8.03
CA LEU A 115 7.05 -12.33 -8.84
C LEU A 115 6.67 -11.37 -9.96
N LEU A 116 5.55 -11.61 -10.65
CA LEU A 116 5.07 -10.73 -11.70
C LEU A 116 4.67 -9.36 -11.15
N GLY A 117 3.96 -9.31 -10.02
CA GLY A 117 3.62 -8.05 -9.34
C GLY A 117 4.86 -7.28 -8.91
N THR A 118 5.87 -7.97 -8.37
CA THR A 118 7.17 -7.36 -8.03
C THR A 118 7.88 -6.82 -9.26
N ALA A 119 7.90 -7.58 -10.36
CA ALA A 119 8.54 -7.16 -11.60
C ALA A 119 7.87 -5.94 -12.23
N VAL A 120 6.55 -5.85 -12.21
CA VAL A 120 5.81 -4.66 -12.70
C VAL A 120 6.17 -3.40 -11.92
N MET A 121 6.37 -3.53 -10.61
CA MET A 121 6.75 -2.39 -9.75
C MET A 121 8.24 -2.05 -9.79
N ALA A 122 9.09 -2.94 -10.32
CA ALA A 122 10.54 -2.74 -10.37
C ALA A 122 11.02 -1.93 -11.59
N VAL A 123 10.11 -1.53 -12.48
CA VAL A 123 10.36 -0.74 -13.70
C VAL A 123 9.85 0.68 -13.49
#